data_AF-A0A968WZF5-F1
#
_entry.id   AF-A0A968WZF5-F1
#
_cell.length_a   1.000
_cell.length_b   1.000
_cell.length_c   1.000
_cell.angle_alpha   90.00
_cell.angle_beta   90.00
_cell.angle_gamma   90.00
#
_symmetry.space_group_name_H-M   'P 1'
#
loop_
_entity.id
_entity.type
_entity.pdbx_description
1 polymer ?
#
loop_
_entity_poly.entity_id
_entity_poly.type
_entity_poly.pdbx_seq_one_letter_code
_entity_poly.pdbx_strand_id
1 'polypeptide(L)'
;MAKHSSCAARAKNNLKQIDVHIPLGLFVCITGVSGSGKSTLINDILFKKLYSIFHDNRVLSGAHDGVDGVEHLHDVIDIDQTPIGRTATSNPATYIGVYDPFVNCLRARPRARLAATRRPI
;
A
#
# COMPACT_ATOMS: atom_id res chain seq x y z
N MET A 1 23.38 14.48 -17.99
CA MET A 1 22.12 15.19 -17.68
C MET A 1 21.09 14.17 -17.22
N ALA A 2 20.88 14.05 -15.90
CA ALA A 2 19.97 13.06 -15.34
C ALA A 2 18.52 13.51 -15.55
N LYS A 3 17.79 12.81 -16.42
CA LYS A 3 16.33 12.91 -16.52
C LYS A 3 15.76 12.39 -15.21
N HIS A 4 15.47 13.27 -14.26
CA HIS A 4 14.78 12.89 -13.03
C HIS A 4 13.32 12.71 -13.39
N SER A 5 12.89 11.45 -13.51
CA SER A 5 11.49 11.07 -13.66
C SER A 5 10.71 11.66 -12.49
N SER A 6 9.68 12.45 -12.78
CA SER A 6 8.93 13.15 -11.74
C SER A 6 7.45 13.06 -12.00
N CYS A 7 6.69 12.86 -10.92
CA CYS A 7 5.24 12.90 -10.96
C CYS A 7 4.78 14.27 -10.46
N ALA A 8 3.94 14.95 -11.25
CA ALA A 8 3.36 16.24 -10.87
C ALA A 8 1.87 16.05 -10.62
N ALA A 9 1.38 16.54 -9.47
CA ALA A 9 -0.04 16.49 -9.13
C ALA A 9 -0.59 17.90 -8.90
N ARG A 10 -1.71 18.22 -9.56
CA ARG A 10 -2.40 19.52 -9.44
C ARG A 10 -3.73 19.35 -8.70
N ALA A 11 -3.82 19.78 -7.45
CA ALA A 11 -4.99 19.55 -6.60
C ALA A 11 -5.95 20.76 -6.55
N LYS A 12 -7.28 20.52 -6.60
CA LYS A 12 -8.33 21.55 -6.46
C LYS A 12 -9.25 21.25 -5.27
N ASN A 13 -9.03 21.85 -4.10
CA ASN A 13 -10.05 22.04 -3.05
C ASN A 13 -9.54 23.02 -1.96
N ASN A 14 -9.62 22.69 -0.65
CA ASN A 14 -8.99 23.42 0.47
C ASN A 14 -7.47 23.63 0.32
N LEU A 15 -6.85 22.94 -0.64
CA LEU A 15 -5.51 23.21 -1.16
C LEU A 15 -5.62 24.32 -2.22
N LYS A 16 -4.99 25.47 -1.93
CA LYS A 16 -5.03 26.72 -2.72
C LYS A 16 -4.45 26.59 -4.14
N GLN A 17 -4.99 25.74 -5.00
CA GLN A 17 -4.50 25.50 -6.38
C GLN A 17 -2.98 25.24 -6.39
N ILE A 18 -2.54 24.23 -5.65
CA ILE A 18 -1.11 23.94 -5.54
C ILE A 18 -0.67 22.95 -6.61
N ASP A 19 0.47 23.25 -7.22
CA ASP A 19 1.20 22.38 -8.11
C ASP A 19 2.34 21.72 -7.31
N VAL A 20 2.28 20.40 -7.12
CA VAL A 20 3.28 19.67 -6.34
C VAL A 20 4.06 18.74 -7.25
N HIS A 21 5.38 18.86 -7.18
CA HIS A 21 6.32 18.00 -7.88
C HIS A 21 6.92 16.99 -6.91
N ILE A 22 6.75 15.69 -7.21
CA ILE A 22 7.28 14.58 -6.41
C ILE A 22 8.35 13.87 -7.24
N PRO A 23 9.63 13.94 -6.85
CA PRO A 23 10.69 13.23 -7.56
C PRO A 23 10.58 11.72 -7.32
N LEU A 24 10.70 10.93 -8.39
CA LEU A 24 10.69 9.47 -8.32
C LEU A 24 12.09 8.93 -8.00
N GLY A 25 12.14 7.74 -7.41
CA GLY A 25 13.40 7.08 -7.03
C GLY A 25 14.06 7.67 -5.77
N LEU A 26 13.37 8.56 -5.06
CA LEU A 26 13.83 9.16 -3.81
C LEU A 26 12.87 8.82 -2.66
N PHE A 27 13.41 8.84 -1.44
CA PHE A 27 12.59 8.77 -0.23
C PHE A 27 12.04 10.17 0.07
N VAL A 28 10.76 10.40 -0.22
CA VAL A 28 10.11 11.70 -0.10
C VAL A 28 9.24 11.75 1.14
N CYS A 29 9.47 12.73 2.01
CA CYS A 29 8.62 13.01 3.17
C CYS A 29 7.73 14.23 2.92
N ILE A 30 6.43 14.09 3.19
CA ILE A 30 5.47 15.19 3.14
C ILE A 30 5.08 15.55 4.57
N THR A 31 5.38 16.77 4.97
CA THR A 31 5.22 17.25 6.36
C THR A 31 4.34 18.49 6.43
N GLY A 32 3.88 18.83 7.64
CA GLY A 32 3.01 19.98 7.89
C GLY A 32 2.04 19.76 9.05
N VAL A 33 1.51 20.85 9.60
CA VAL A 33 0.58 20.84 10.76
C VAL A 33 -0.69 20.02 10.51
N SER A 34 -1.33 19.52 11.56
CA SER A 34 -2.62 18.83 11.43
C SER A 34 -3.64 19.73 10.71
N GLY A 35 -4.46 19.15 9.83
CA GLY A 35 -5.42 19.90 9.01
C GLY A 35 -4.84 20.61 7.78
N SER A 36 -3.53 20.56 7.53
CA SER A 36 -2.92 21.24 6.36
C SER A 36 -3.24 20.61 4.99
N GLY A 37 -4.05 19.53 4.94
CA GLY A 37 -4.45 18.88 3.69
C GLY A 37 -3.50 17.81 3.15
N LYS A 38 -2.49 17.36 3.90
CA LYS A 38 -1.52 16.31 3.48
C LYS A 38 -2.20 15.01 3.10
N SER A 39 -3.07 14.49 3.98
CA SER A 39 -3.80 13.24 3.74
C SER A 39 -4.78 13.39 2.58
N THR A 40 -5.37 14.57 2.40
CA THR A 40 -6.22 14.85 1.24
C THR A 40 -5.42 14.85 -0.06
N LEU A 41 -4.23 15.48 -0.08
CA LEU A 41 -3.36 15.50 -1.24
C LEU A 41 -2.88 14.08 -1.61
N ILE A 42 -2.44 13.31 -0.61
CA ILE A 42 -1.82 12.00 -0.86
C ILE A 42 -2.85 10.89 -0.99
N ASN A 43 -3.78 10.75 -0.06
CA ASN A 43 -4.67 9.60 -0.03
C ASN A 43 -5.88 9.83 -0.95
N ASP A 44 -6.50 11.01 -0.92
CA ASP A 44 -7.73 11.27 -1.68
C ASP A 44 -7.50 11.66 -3.14
N ILE A 45 -6.38 12.32 -3.44
CA ILE A 45 -6.06 12.79 -4.78
C ILE A 45 -5.05 11.87 -5.44
N LEU A 46 -3.79 11.89 -4.97
CA LEU A 46 -2.70 11.20 -5.66
C LEU A 46 -2.90 9.68 -5.68
N PHE A 47 -3.10 9.05 -4.52
CA PHE A 47 -3.26 7.61 -4.40
C PHE A 47 -4.50 7.13 -5.17
N LYS A 48 -5.69 7.69 -4.90
CA LYS A 48 -6.91 7.28 -5.60
C LYS A 48 -6.81 7.46 -7.11
N LYS A 49 -6.15 8.52 -7.60
CA LYS A 49 -5.97 8.74 -9.03
C LYS A 49 -5.04 7.69 -9.65
N LEU A 50 -3.90 7.41 -9.02
CA LEU A 50 -2.98 6.38 -9.47
C LEU A 50 -3.62 4.98 -9.39
N TYR A 51 -4.36 4.71 -8.31
CA TYR A 51 -5.05 3.44 -8.11
C TYR A 51 -6.16 3.22 -9.15
N SER A 52 -6.85 4.30 -9.54
CA SER A 52 -7.82 4.28 -10.63
C SER A 52 -7.19 3.91 -11.99
N ILE A 53 -5.94 4.31 -12.21
CA ILE A 53 -5.20 4.02 -13.44
C ILE A 53 -4.66 2.58 -13.45
N PHE A 54 -4.10 2.11 -12.32
CA PHE A 54 -3.41 0.81 -12.27
C PHE A 54 -4.29 -0.38 -11.89
N HIS A 55 -5.33 -0.17 -11.07
CA HIS A 55 -6.08 -1.26 -10.43
C HIS A 55 -7.58 -1.24 -10.72
N ASP A 56 -8.26 -0.11 -10.48
CA ASP A 56 -9.73 -0.05 -10.58
C ASP A 56 -10.24 1.34 -10.99
N ASN A 57 -10.60 1.47 -12.27
CA ASN A 57 -11.09 2.72 -12.87
C ASN A 57 -12.40 3.27 -12.26
N ARG A 58 -13.10 2.48 -11.42
CA ARG A 58 -14.31 2.93 -10.70
C ARG A 58 -13.98 3.79 -9.48
N VAL A 59 -12.74 3.74 -9.00
CA VAL A 59 -12.30 4.57 -7.88
C VAL A 59 -12.24 6.02 -8.33
N LEU A 60 -13.06 6.86 -7.69
CA LEU A 60 -13.10 8.29 -7.92
C LEU A 60 -12.15 8.99 -6.97
N SER A 61 -11.16 9.69 -7.54
CA SER A 61 -10.27 10.59 -6.83
C SER A 61 -10.97 11.91 -6.49
N GLY A 62 -10.45 12.63 -5.49
CA GLY A 62 -10.85 14.01 -5.21
C GLY A 62 -10.61 14.95 -6.40
N ALA A 63 -11.19 16.15 -6.35
CA ALA A 63 -11.05 17.15 -7.40
C ALA A 63 -9.57 17.57 -7.61
N HIS A 64 -9.10 17.45 -8.84
CA HIS A 64 -7.74 17.73 -9.27
C HIS A 64 -7.75 18.02 -10.78
N ASP A 65 -6.76 18.78 -11.28
CA ASP A 65 -6.66 19.10 -12.71
C ASP A 65 -6.00 17.98 -13.50
N GLY A 66 -5.08 17.25 -12.87
CA GLY A 66 -4.35 16.17 -13.51
C GLY A 66 -3.22 15.63 -12.66
N VAL A 67 -2.69 14.49 -13.08
CA VAL A 67 -1.45 13.90 -12.58
C VAL A 67 -0.61 13.53 -13.79
N ASP A 68 0.57 14.13 -13.89
CA ASP A 68 1.54 13.93 -14.98
C ASP A 68 2.68 13.01 -14.53
N GLY A 69 3.34 12.32 -15.46
CA GLY A 69 4.47 11.42 -15.14
C GLY A 69 4.06 10.02 -14.68
N VAL A 70 2.80 9.64 -14.90
CA VAL A 70 2.25 8.31 -14.56
C VAL A 70 2.91 7.21 -15.39
N GLU A 71 3.38 7.53 -16.60
CA GLU A 71 4.12 6.64 -17.49
C GLU A 71 5.46 6.15 -16.90
N HIS A 72 5.95 6.80 -15.84
CA HIS A 72 7.15 6.40 -15.11
C HIS A 72 6.84 5.45 -13.94
N LEU A 73 5.57 5.13 -13.71
CA LEU A 73 5.09 4.29 -12.62
C LEU A 73 4.49 3.01 -13.19
N HIS A 74 4.76 1.90 -12.51
CA HIS A 74 4.19 0.59 -12.85
C HIS A 74 3.00 0.24 -11.94
N ASP A 75 3.05 0.68 -10.69
CA ASP A 75 2.11 0.29 -9.66
C ASP A 75 2.06 1.37 -8.55
N VAL A 76 1.02 1.33 -7.73
CA VAL A 76 0.85 2.15 -6.53
C VAL A 76 0.34 1.28 -5.38
N ILE A 77 0.98 1.42 -4.21
CA ILE A 77 0.63 0.68 -3.00
C ILE A 77 0.48 1.69 -1.86
N ASP A 78 -0.67 1.65 -1.18
CA ASP A 78 -0.88 2.38 0.07
C ASP A 78 -0.64 1.45 1.25
N ILE A 79 0.12 1.94 2.22
CA ILE A 79 0.41 1.23 3.47
C ILE A 79 0.00 2.17 4.60
N ASP A 80 -1.12 1.85 5.23
CA ASP A 80 -1.69 2.64 6.30
C ASP A 80 -1.70 1.88 7.64
N GLN A 81 -2.37 2.45 8.63
CA GLN A 81 -2.53 1.85 9.96
C GLN A 81 -3.82 1.03 10.08
N THR A 82 -4.50 0.73 8.97
CA THR A 82 -5.69 -0.10 9.02
C THR A 82 -5.31 -1.49 9.55
N PRO A 83 -6.03 -2.02 10.57
CA PRO A 83 -5.69 -3.31 11.13
C PRO A 83 -5.67 -4.41 10.07
N ILE A 84 -4.55 -5.14 10.00
CA ILE A 84 -4.27 -6.18 9.01
C ILE A 84 -5.33 -7.30 9.00
N GLY A 85 -5.90 -7.61 10.15
CA GLY A 85 -6.98 -8.58 10.28
C GLY A 85 -7.75 -8.37 11.57
N ARG A 86 -9.04 -8.69 11.54
CA ARG A 86 -9.96 -8.55 12.69
C ARG A 86 -10.25 -9.88 13.39
N THR A 87 -9.62 -10.97 12.96
CA THR A 87 -9.88 -12.33 13.47
C THR A 87 -8.76 -12.79 14.39
N ALA A 88 -9.11 -13.63 15.38
CA ALA A 88 -8.15 -14.20 16.33
C ALA A 88 -7.08 -15.10 15.67
N THR A 89 -7.33 -15.58 14.44
CA THR A 89 -6.39 -16.39 13.65
C THR A 89 -5.42 -15.55 12.82
N SER A 90 -5.65 -14.24 12.71
CA SER A 90 -4.76 -13.32 12.02
C SER A 90 -3.59 -12.97 12.93
N ASN A 91 -2.38 -13.29 12.48
CA ASN A 91 -1.13 -12.95 13.18
C ASN A 91 -0.04 -12.64 12.14
N PRO A 92 1.11 -12.07 12.56
CA PRO A 92 2.17 -11.72 11.61
C PRO A 92 2.66 -12.91 10.77
N ALA A 93 2.67 -14.13 11.32
CA ALA A 93 3.15 -15.30 10.61
C ALA A 93 2.21 -15.75 9.48
N THR A 94 0.89 -15.60 9.67
CA THR A 94 -0.09 -15.87 8.61
C THR A 94 -0.11 -14.75 7.57
N TYR A 95 0.13 -13.50 7.98
CA TYR A 95 0.16 -12.36 7.06
C TYR A 95 1.35 -12.37 6.10
N ILE A 96 2.57 -12.63 6.60
CA ILE A 96 3.77 -12.70 5.75
C ILE A 96 3.90 -14.04 5.01
N GLY A 97 2.93 -14.95 5.16
CA GLY A 97 2.92 -16.26 4.49
C GLY A 97 3.92 -17.28 5.04
N VAL A 98 4.53 -17.05 6.21
CA VAL A 98 5.52 -17.98 6.79
C VAL A 98 4.87 -19.13 7.58
N TYR A 99 3.60 -19.00 7.97
CA TYR A 99 2.89 -20.01 8.75
C TYR A 99 2.83 -21.38 8.04
N ASP A 100 2.46 -21.41 6.76
CA ASP A 100 2.33 -22.66 6.01
C ASP A 100 3.68 -23.38 5.81
N PRO A 101 4.76 -22.70 5.36
CA PRO A 101 6.10 -23.30 5.35
C PRO A 101 6.53 -23.85 6.70
N PHE A 102 6.25 -23.12 7.78
CA PHE A 102 6.59 -23.53 9.14
C PHE A 102 5.84 -24.79 9.56
N VAL A 103 4.51 -24.84 9.37
CA VAL A 103 3.69 -26.01 9.70
C VAL A 103 4.08 -27.22 8.86
N ASN A 104 4.36 -27.03 7.57
CA ASN A 104 4.82 -28.10 6.69
C ASN A 104 6.17 -28.67 7.13
N CYS A 105 7.11 -27.81 7.53
CA CYS A 105 8.38 -28.23 8.12
C CYS A 105 8.19 -29.05 9.40
N LEU A 106 7.28 -28.64 10.30
CA LEU A 106 6.98 -29.40 11.51
C LEU A 106 6.38 -30.78 11.20
N ARG A 107 5.45 -30.86 10.24
CA ARG A 107 4.80 -32.12 9.81
C ARG A 107 5.78 -33.10 9.16
N ALA A 108 6.80 -32.59 8.48
CA ALA A 108 7.83 -33.42 7.84
C ALA A 108 8.75 -34.15 8.84
N ARG A 109 8.74 -33.79 10.13
CA ARG A 109 9.58 -34.45 11.14
C ARG A 109 9.03 -35.83 11.54
N PRO A 110 9.87 -36.88 11.63
CA PRO A 110 9.43 -38.25 11.93
C PRO A 110 8.59 -38.39 13.21
N ARG A 111 8.95 -37.64 14.26
CA ARG A 111 8.30 -37.69 15.58
C ARG A 111 6.90 -37.05 15.59
N ALA A 112 6.65 -36.07 14.73
CA ALA A 112 5.34 -35.43 14.59
C ALA A 112 4.34 -36.34 13.85
N ARG A 113 4.82 -37.11 12.86
CA ARG A 113 4.01 -38.07 12.10
C ARG A 113 3.46 -39.21 12.96
N LEU A 114 4.24 -39.68 13.94
CA LEU A 114 3.86 -40.75 14.88
C LEU A 114 2.79 -40.32 15.90
N ALA A 115 2.74 -39.03 16.27
CA ALA A 115 1.75 -38.49 17.20
C ALA A 115 0.36 -38.30 16.54
N ALA A 116 0.32 -37.93 15.25
CA ALA A 116 -0.94 -37.76 14.51
C ALA A 116 -1.72 -39.07 14.29
N THR A 117 -1.04 -40.22 14.30
CA THR A 117 -1.65 -41.55 14.17
C THR A 117 -2.21 -42.11 15.48
N ARG A 118 -2.00 -41.45 16.62
CA ARG A 118 -2.59 -41.84 17.91
C ARG A 118 -3.77 -40.93 18.25
N ARG A 119 -4.90 -41.07 17.54
CA ARG A 119 -6.19 -40.68 18.12
C ARG A 119 -6.63 -41.82 19.04
N PRO A 120 -6.78 -41.60 20.36
CA PRO A 120 -7.48 -42.56 21.19
C PRO A 120 -8.95 -42.56 20.78
N ILE A 121 -9.48 -43.76 20.57
CA ILE A 121 -10.91 -44.07 20.61
C ILE A 121 -11.37 -43.87 22.06
#